data_AF-A0A545T3X7-F1
#
_entry.id   AF-A0A545T3X7-F1
#
_cell.length_a   1.000
_cell.length_b   1.000
_cell.length_c   1.000
_cell.angle_alpha   90.00
_cell.angle_beta   90.00
_cell.angle_gamma   90.00
#
_symmetry.space_group_name_H-M   'P 1'
#
loop_
_entity.id
_entity.type
_entity.pdbx_description
1 polymer ?
#
loop_
_entity_poly.entity_id
_entity_poly.type
_entity_poly.pdbx_seq_one_letter_code
_entity_poly.pdbx_strand_id
1 'polypeptide(L)'
;MTALNSLVRVHQWELDEKRQKLADMERLLDKLQNDLMQIEQAYESEKKIATTSPEAAAAFPNYADAVKLRRKRIQDSMQVLSVSIEDAREEVRASFQELKKYQTAESNELRREKAKRAKREQQALDEVGLNLYRRRTARRA
;
A
#
# COMPACT_ATOMS: atom_id res chain seq x y z
N MET A 1 6.01 -26.49 -0.65
CA MET A 1 6.10 -25.07 -0.28
C MET A 1 7.13 -24.94 0.82
N THR A 2 8.14 -24.08 0.64
CA THR A 2 9.16 -23.84 1.67
C THR A 2 8.60 -22.89 2.73
N ALA A 3 9.13 -22.93 3.96
CA ALA A 3 8.73 -22.03 5.04
C ALA A 3 8.92 -20.53 4.67
N LEU A 4 9.86 -20.24 3.77
CA LEU A 4 10.11 -18.90 3.26
C LEU A 4 8.99 -18.39 2.35
N ASN A 5 8.41 -19.25 1.51
CA ASN A 5 7.30 -18.88 0.63
C ASN A 5 6.04 -18.54 1.45
N SER A 6 5.79 -19.25 2.56
CA SER A 6 4.71 -18.88 3.49
C SER A 6 4.95 -17.54 4.17
N LEU A 7 6.18 -17.21 4.56
CA LEU A 7 6.51 -15.91 5.16
C LEU A 7 6.30 -14.76 4.16
N VAL A 8 6.72 -14.93 2.91
CA VAL A 8 6.48 -13.94 1.84
C VAL A 8 4.97 -13.69 1.69
N ARG A 9 4.14 -14.73 1.74
CA ARG A 9 2.68 -14.60 1.62
C ARG A 9 2.06 -13.87 2.81
N VAL A 10 2.51 -14.15 4.03
CA VAL A 10 2.04 -13.45 5.24
C VAL A 10 2.38 -11.96 5.15
N HIS A 11 3.63 -11.62 4.85
CA HIS A 11 4.03 -10.21 4.72
C HIS A 11 3.39 -9.47 3.54
N GLN A 12 3.04 -10.19 2.47
CA GLN A 12 2.25 -9.63 1.37
C GLN A 12 0.84 -9.25 1.86
N TRP A 13 0.19 -10.14 2.62
CA TRP A 13 -1.13 -9.86 3.19
C TRP A 13 -1.10 -8.70 4.20
N GLU A 14 -0.10 -8.66 5.07
CA GLU A 14 0.11 -7.52 6.00
C GLU A 14 0.30 -6.19 5.26
N LEU A 15 1.06 -6.19 4.15
CA LEU A 15 1.24 -5.00 3.32
C LEU A 15 -0.08 -4.55 2.69
N ASP A 16 -0.87 -5.50 2.17
CA ASP A 16 -2.15 -5.21 1.54
C ASP A 16 -3.17 -4.69 2.55
N GLU A 17 -3.20 -5.22 3.77
CA GLU A 17 -4.01 -4.70 4.87
C GLU A 17 -3.66 -3.26 5.23
N LYS A 18 -2.36 -2.96 5.38
CA LYS A 18 -1.89 -1.60 5.67
C LYS A 18 -2.22 -0.62 4.54
N ARG A 19 -2.08 -1.05 3.28
CA ARG A 19 -2.48 -0.25 2.11
C ARG A 19 -3.97 0.02 2.08
N GLN A 20 -4.79 -0.98 2.42
CA GLN A 20 -6.23 -0.83 2.49
C GLN A 20 -6.61 0.19 3.57
N LYS A 21 -6.02 0.09 4.76
CA LYS A 21 -6.21 1.06 5.85
C LYS A 21 -5.82 2.48 5.44
N LEU A 22 -4.68 2.65 4.78
CA LEU A 22 -4.25 3.95 4.25
C LEU A 22 -5.26 4.50 3.23
N ALA A 23 -5.69 3.67 2.28
CA ALA A 23 -6.67 4.08 1.26
C ALA A 23 -8.01 4.49 1.88
N ASP A 24 -8.46 3.81 2.94
CA ASP A 24 -9.70 4.17 3.64
C ASP A 24 -9.58 5.49 4.40
N MET A 25 -8.41 5.78 4.98
CA MET A 25 -8.12 7.09 5.59
C MET A 25 -8.08 8.21 4.56
N GLU A 26 -7.43 8.00 3.41
CA GLU A 26 -7.39 8.99 2.32
C GLU A 26 -8.81 9.27 1.77
N ARG A 27 -9.62 8.24 1.57
CA ARG A 27 -11.04 8.40 1.18
C ARG A 27 -11.85 9.19 2.21
N LEU A 28 -11.58 9.00 3.50
CA LEU A 28 -12.23 9.76 4.55
C LEU A 28 -11.81 11.23 4.51
N LEU A 29 -10.54 11.51 4.24
CA LEU A 29 -10.04 12.88 4.08
C LEU A 29 -10.73 13.58 2.90
N ASP A 30 -10.84 12.90 1.76
CA ASP A 30 -11.53 13.42 0.58
C ASP A 30 -13.01 13.73 0.87
N LYS A 31 -13.69 12.86 1.64
CA LYS A 31 -15.07 13.10 2.09
C LYS A 31 -15.18 14.36 2.94
N LEU A 32 -14.28 14.54 3.92
CA LEU A 32 -14.28 15.73 4.78
C LEU A 32 -14.00 17.02 3.98
N GLN A 33 -13.13 16.97 2.97
CA GLN A 33 -12.89 18.09 2.07
C GLN A 33 -14.14 18.44 1.25
N ASN A 34 -14.83 17.44 0.73
CA ASN A 34 -16.08 17.64 0.00
C ASN A 34 -17.18 18.22 0.89
N ASP A 35 -17.32 17.71 2.12
CA ASP A 35 -18.27 18.22 3.11
C ASP A 35 -17.98 19.69 3.45
N LEU A 36 -16.71 20.06 3.60
CA LEU A 36 -16.30 21.44 3.82
C LEU A 36 -16.71 22.34 2.65
N MET A 37 -16.44 21.91 1.42
CA MET A 37 -16.83 22.66 0.22
C MET A 37 -18.35 22.84 0.13
N GLN A 38 -19.13 21.81 0.45
CA GLN A 38 -20.60 21.91 0.45
C GLN A 38 -21.11 22.90 1.50
N ILE A 39 -20.50 22.91 2.69
CA ILE A 39 -20.85 23.86 3.75
C ILE A 39 -20.53 25.29 3.32
N GLU A 40 -19.41 25.52 2.64
CA GLU A 40 -19.04 26.85 2.14
C GLU A 40 -19.99 27.33 1.04
N GLN A 41 -20.39 26.45 0.12
CA GLN A 41 -21.41 26.76 -0.89
C GLN A 41 -22.76 27.08 -0.26
N ALA A 42 -23.20 26.28 0.72
CA ALA A 42 -24.44 26.51 1.45
C ALA A 42 -24.39 27.84 2.21
N TYR A 43 -23.26 28.18 2.83
CA TYR A 43 -23.06 29.44 3.53
C TYR A 43 -23.20 30.66 2.60
N GLU A 44 -22.56 30.63 1.43
CA GLU A 44 -22.69 31.71 0.45
C GLU A 44 -24.11 31.83 -0.12
N SER A 45 -24.83 30.71 -0.26
CA SER A 45 -26.25 30.75 -0.66
C SER A 45 -27.13 31.41 0.40
N GLU A 46 -26.94 31.04 1.68
CA GLU A 46 -27.71 31.58 2.80
C GLU A 46 -27.44 33.08 2.99
N LYS A 47 -26.18 33.50 2.82
CA LYS A 47 -25.78 34.91 2.89
C LYS A 47 -26.48 35.77 1.83
N LYS A 48 -26.64 35.25 0.61
CA LYS A 48 -27.38 35.94 -0.45
C LYS A 48 -28.85 36.08 -0.09
N ILE A 49 -29.48 35.03 0.43
CA ILE A 49 -30.89 35.04 0.87
C ILE A 49 -31.10 36.06 2.00
N ALA A 50 -30.21 36.07 2.98
CA ALA A 50 -30.21 37.03 4.09
C ALA A 50 -30.08 38.50 3.64
N THR A 51 -29.50 38.75 2.46
CA THR A 51 -29.42 40.10 1.89
C THR A 51 -30.75 40.54 1.25
N THR A 52 -31.62 39.60 0.87
CA THR A 52 -32.88 39.87 0.16
C THR A 52 -34.12 39.79 1.07
N SER A 53 -34.10 38.99 2.15
CA SER A 53 -35.22 38.88 3.11
C SER A 53 -34.83 39.41 4.49
N PRO A 54 -35.58 40.37 5.07
CA PRO A 54 -35.39 40.86 6.43
C PRO A 54 -35.53 39.76 7.50
N GLU A 55 -36.44 38.80 7.29
CA GLU A 55 -36.64 37.67 8.20
C GLU A 55 -35.40 36.75 8.20
N ALA A 56 -34.85 36.47 7.02
CA ALA A 56 -33.62 35.68 6.89
C ALA A 56 -32.40 36.43 7.46
N ALA A 57 -32.34 37.76 7.31
CA ALA A 57 -31.28 38.59 7.88
C ALA A 57 -31.18 38.46 9.41
N ALA A 58 -32.32 38.34 10.10
CA ALA A 58 -32.37 38.19 11.56
C ALA A 58 -31.86 36.82 12.03
N ALA A 59 -32.10 35.75 11.27
CA ALA A 59 -31.68 34.38 11.62
C ALA A 59 -30.22 34.08 11.20
N PHE A 60 -29.69 34.81 10.21
CA PHE A 60 -28.38 34.55 9.61
C PHE A 60 -27.20 34.52 10.60
N PRO A 61 -27.07 35.41 11.61
CA PRO A 61 -25.95 35.37 12.55
C PRO A 61 -25.83 34.03 13.29
N ASN A 62 -26.97 33.49 13.77
CA ASN A 62 -27.00 32.20 14.46
C ASN A 62 -26.59 31.05 13.53
N TYR A 63 -27.03 31.09 12.27
CA TYR A 63 -26.60 30.13 11.25
C TYR A 63 -25.10 30.24 10.96
N ALA A 64 -24.58 31.45 10.80
CA ALA A 64 -23.17 31.70 10.53
C ALA A 64 -22.26 31.17 11.65
N ASP A 65 -22.64 31.36 12.91
CA ASP A 65 -21.92 30.81 14.06
C ASP A 65 -21.94 29.27 14.08
N ALA A 66 -23.08 28.66 13.77
CA ALA A 66 -23.19 27.20 13.65
C ALA A 66 -22.31 26.65 12.52
N VAL A 67 -22.31 27.30 11.35
CA VAL A 67 -21.44 26.95 10.22
C VAL A 67 -19.96 27.10 10.59
N LYS A 68 -19.58 28.19 11.25
CA LYS A 68 -18.19 28.42 11.70
C LYS A 68 -17.72 27.32 12.65
N LEU A 69 -18.57 26.93 13.60
CA LEU A 69 -18.26 25.82 14.52
C LEU A 69 -18.12 24.49 13.79
N ARG A 70 -19.04 24.19 12.86
CA ARG A 70 -18.99 22.96 12.06
C ARG A 70 -17.73 22.90 11.18
N ARG A 71 -17.39 24.01 10.51
CA ARG A 71 -16.16 24.14 9.71
C ARG A 71 -14.93 23.86 10.56
N LYS A 72 -14.83 24.48 11.73
CA LYS A 72 -13.70 24.27 12.64
C LYS A 72 -13.56 22.78 13.00
N ARG A 73 -14.65 22.11 13.36
CA ARG A 73 -14.64 20.67 13.69
C ARG A 73 -14.15 19.79 12.52
N ILE A 74 -14.57 20.09 11.30
CA ILE A 74 -14.12 19.36 10.10
C ILE A 74 -12.64 19.61 9.88
N GLN A 75 -12.18 20.85 9.96
CA GLN A 75 -10.77 21.21 9.80
C GLN A 75 -9.88 20.54 10.87
N ASP A 76 -10.29 20.55 12.13
CA ASP A 76 -9.59 19.88 13.22
C ASP A 76 -9.52 18.35 12.94
N SER A 77 -10.61 17.75 12.47
CA SER A 77 -10.67 16.32 12.10
C SER A 77 -9.76 16.00 10.92
N MET A 78 -9.71 16.86 9.90
CA MET A 78 -8.81 16.72 8.74
C MET A 78 -7.34 16.81 9.17
N GLN A 79 -7.00 17.70 10.10
CA GLN A 79 -5.64 17.82 10.60
C GLN A 79 -5.20 16.55 11.33
N VAL A 80 -6.02 16.03 12.24
CA VAL A 80 -5.75 14.76 12.93
C VAL A 80 -5.60 13.61 11.94
N LEU A 81 -6.51 13.52 10.96
CA LEU A 81 -6.49 12.47 9.95
C LEU A 81 -5.26 12.57 9.04
N SER A 82 -4.82 13.78 8.68
CA SER A 82 -3.61 13.98 7.86
C SER A 82 -2.35 13.46 8.54
N VAL A 83 -2.21 13.65 9.86
CA VAL A 83 -1.10 13.10 10.64
C VAL A 83 -1.17 11.57 10.63
N SER A 84 -2.36 11.01 10.86
CA SER A 84 -2.57 9.55 10.82
C SER A 84 -2.29 8.94 9.44
N ILE A 85 -2.57 9.67 8.35
CA ILE A 85 -2.24 9.25 6.98
C ILE A 85 -0.72 9.20 6.78
N GLU A 86 0.03 10.19 7.26
CA GLU A 86 1.49 10.18 7.17
C GLU A 86 2.09 9.01 7.97
N ASP A 87 1.59 8.74 9.17
CA ASP A 87 2.00 7.58 9.97
C ASP A 87 1.69 6.27 9.24
N ALA A 88 0.48 6.13 8.67
CA ALA A 88 0.10 4.96 7.88
C ALA A 88 0.97 4.78 6.62
N ARG A 89 1.39 5.88 5.98
CA ARG A 89 2.34 5.84 4.85
C ARG A 89 3.70 5.31 5.26
N GLU A 90 4.20 5.68 6.44
CA GLU A 90 5.44 5.12 6.99
C GLU A 90 5.27 3.62 7.33
N GLU A 91 4.14 3.21 7.92
CA GLU A 91 3.85 1.80 8.20
C GLU A 91 3.82 0.93 6.93
N VAL A 92 3.22 1.44 5.85
CA VAL A 92 3.21 0.80 4.52
C VAL A 92 4.62 0.70 3.98
N ARG A 93 5.42 1.77 4.06
CA ARG A 93 6.82 1.76 3.62
C ARG A 93 7.65 0.73 4.38
N ALA A 94 7.52 0.68 5.71
CA ALA A 94 8.23 -0.29 6.55
C ALA A 94 7.84 -1.74 6.21
N SER A 95 6.54 -2.02 6.05
CA SER A 95 6.04 -3.34 5.67
C SER A 95 6.53 -3.77 4.27
N PHE A 96 6.54 -2.84 3.32
CA PHE A 96 7.06 -3.10 1.98
C PHE A 96 8.57 -3.43 1.99
N GLN A 97 9.37 -2.70 2.77
CA GLN A 97 10.79 -3.00 2.93
C GLN A 97 11.00 -4.41 3.52
N GLU A 98 10.20 -4.79 4.51
CA GLU A 98 10.28 -6.09 5.15
C GLU A 98 9.92 -7.23 4.18
N LEU A 99 8.81 -7.10 3.45
CA LEU A 99 8.45 -8.02 2.36
C LEU A 99 9.58 -8.16 1.34
N LYS A 100 10.24 -7.05 0.97
CA LYS A 100 11.32 -7.08 -0.03
C LYS A 100 12.54 -7.87 0.44
N LYS A 101 12.85 -7.86 1.75
CA LYS A 101 13.92 -8.69 2.33
C LYS A 101 13.61 -10.17 2.13
N TYR A 102 12.40 -10.60 2.46
CA TYR A 102 11.99 -12.01 2.29
C TYR A 102 11.97 -12.44 0.82
N GLN A 103 11.46 -11.61 -0.09
CA GLN A 103 11.50 -11.89 -1.53
C GLN A 103 12.93 -12.04 -2.05
N THR A 104 13.85 -11.21 -1.56
CA THR A 104 15.27 -11.29 -1.94
C THR A 104 15.91 -12.57 -1.41
N ALA A 105 15.59 -12.97 -0.19
CA ALA A 105 16.03 -14.23 0.39
C ALA A 105 15.50 -15.43 -0.43
N GLU A 106 14.22 -15.42 -0.82
CA GLU A 106 13.60 -16.48 -1.61
C GLU A 106 14.24 -16.60 -2.99
N SER A 107 14.44 -15.47 -3.68
CA SER A 107 15.13 -15.43 -4.96
C SER A 107 16.56 -15.98 -4.87
N ASN A 108 17.27 -15.67 -3.78
CA ASN A 108 18.62 -16.20 -3.54
C ASN A 108 18.61 -17.71 -3.29
N GLU A 109 17.65 -18.23 -2.54
CA GLU A 109 17.48 -19.66 -2.29
C GLU A 109 17.18 -20.41 -3.61
N LEU A 110 16.21 -19.93 -4.39
CA LEU A 110 15.87 -20.48 -5.70
C LEU A 110 17.07 -20.50 -6.65
N ARG A 111 17.88 -19.43 -6.66
CA ARG A 111 19.11 -19.37 -7.46
C ARG A 111 20.14 -20.41 -7.01
N ARG A 112 20.32 -20.62 -5.70
CA ARG A 112 21.22 -21.64 -5.16
C ARG A 112 20.76 -23.04 -5.52
N GLU A 113 19.47 -23.33 -5.40
CA GLU A 113 18.92 -24.64 -5.76
C GLU A 113 19.02 -24.92 -7.26
N LYS A 114 18.75 -23.91 -8.10
CA LYS A 114 18.96 -24.03 -9.55
C LYS A 114 20.42 -24.29 -9.91
N ALA A 115 21.36 -23.60 -9.27
CA ALA A 115 22.80 -23.81 -9.48
C ALA A 115 23.26 -25.19 -9.02
N LYS A 116 22.78 -25.69 -7.87
CA LYS A 116 23.06 -27.05 -7.40
C LYS A 116 22.53 -28.10 -8.38
N ARG A 117 21.31 -27.92 -8.89
CA ARG A 117 20.70 -28.82 -9.87
C ARG A 117 21.50 -28.83 -11.18
N ALA A 118 21.83 -27.66 -11.72
CA ALA A 118 22.64 -27.55 -12.93
C ALA A 118 24.03 -28.20 -12.76
N LYS A 119 24.67 -28.04 -11.58
CA LYS A 119 25.94 -28.70 -11.28
C LYS A 119 25.81 -30.23 -11.26
N ARG A 120 24.76 -30.77 -10.65
CA ARG A 120 24.50 -32.22 -10.64
C ARG A 120 24.22 -32.77 -12.04
N GLU A 121 23.43 -32.05 -12.83
CA GLU A 121 23.13 -32.40 -14.23
C GLU A 121 24.41 -32.39 -15.08
N GLN A 122 25.27 -31.38 -14.93
CA GLN A 122 26.56 -31.31 -15.62
C GLN A 122 27.46 -32.49 -15.25
N GLN A 123 27.59 -32.80 -13.95
CA GLN A 123 28.40 -33.93 -13.48
C GLN A 123 27.92 -35.27 -14.07
N ALA A 124 26.61 -35.49 -14.12
CA ALA A 124 26.03 -36.69 -14.73
C ALA A 124 26.32 -36.78 -16.25
N LEU A 125 26.24 -35.66 -16.97
CA LEU A 125 26.57 -35.60 -18.40
C LEU A 125 28.06 -35.87 -18.66
N ASP A 126 28.94 -35.30 -17.83
CA ASP A 126 30.39 -35.51 -17.92
C ASP A 126 30.74 -36.98 -17.66
N GLU A 127 30.13 -37.62 -16.67
CA GLU A 127 30.31 -39.05 -16.39
C GLU A 127 29.88 -39.93 -17.58
N VAL A 128 28.73 -39.63 -18.20
CA VAL A 128 28.27 -40.33 -19.41
C VAL A 128 29.25 -40.14 -20.56
N GLY A 129 29.72 -38.91 -20.78
CA GLY A 129 30.71 -38.59 -21.81
C GLY A 129 32.03 -39.35 -21.63
N LEU A 130 32.56 -39.40 -20.40
CA LEU A 130 33.76 -40.14 -20.05
C LEU A 130 33.58 -41.66 -20.28
N ASN A 131 32.43 -42.21 -19.89
CA ASN A 131 32.13 -43.63 -20.08
C ASN A 131 32.02 -44.00 -21.58
N LEU A 132 31.39 -43.16 -22.39
CA LEU A 132 31.32 -43.32 -23.84
C LEU A 132 32.72 -43.25 -24.48
N TYR A 133 33.55 -42.29 -24.05
CA TYR A 133 34.93 -42.18 -24.52
C TYR A 133 35.72 -43.45 -24.20
N ARG A 134 35.73 -43.91 -22.94
CA ARG A 134 36.44 -45.14 -22.52
C ARG A 134 36.02 -46.36 -23.33
N ARG A 135 34.71 -46.54 -23.58
CA ARG A 135 34.19 -47.64 -24.41
C ARG A 135 34.70 -47.56 -25.86
N ARG A 136 34.84 -46.36 -26.42
CA ARG A 136 35.35 -46.16 -27.78
C ARG A 136 36.84 -46.46 -27.87
N THR A 137 37.65 -46.03 -26.91
CA THR A 137 39.09 -46.35 -26.88
C THR A 137 39.35 -47.83 -26.69
N ALA A 138 38.60 -48.50 -25.81
CA ALA A 138 38.71 -49.94 -25.59
C ALA A 138 38.31 -50.81 -26.81
N ARG A 139 37.51 -50.28 -27.74
CA ARG A 139 37.17 -50.95 -29.02
C ARG A 139 38.19 -50.72 -30.13
N ARG A 140 39.09 -49.74 -29.96
CA ARG A 140 40.11 -49.37 -30.94
C ARG A 140 41.49 -49.95 -30.63
N ALA A 141 41.71 -50.40 -29.40
CA ALA A 141 42.86 -51.21 -28.99
C ALA A 141 42.53 -52.69 -29.23
#